data_AF-A0A161MRK5-F1
#
_entry.id   AF-A0A161MRK5-F1
#
_cell.length_a   1.000
_cell.length_b   1.000
_cell.length_c   1.000
_cell.angle_alpha   90.00
_cell.angle_beta   90.00
_cell.angle_gamma   90.00
#
_symmetry.space_group_name_H-M   'P 1'
#
loop_
_entity.id
_entity.type
_entity.pdbx_description
1 polymer ?
#
loop_
_entity_poly.entity_id
_entity_poly.type
_entity_poly.pdbx_seq_one_letter_code
_entity_poly.pdbx_strand_id
1 'polypeptide(L)'
;SVPIETIPQTKIISLTRITHDYDRINADSSYQFSQLIAALQTLGKSISAVLRKSGISQSHILGADIYQKTPGELTELLGNLAVKLIETSNSTCLILVKNVKEMIMVPKEHSGRYIVAISVLDKDLTPHATTCTGTMFSIFKRADEISDVSLDEILQPGKK
;
A
#
# COMPACT_ATOMS: atom_id res chain seq x y z
N SER A 1 -32.74 0.76 -11.52
CA SER A 1 -31.46 1.50 -11.58
C SER A 1 -31.77 2.97 -11.53
N VAL A 2 -31.07 3.73 -10.69
CA VAL A 2 -31.22 5.20 -10.66
C VAL A 2 -30.67 5.75 -11.98
N PRO A 3 -31.42 6.56 -12.75
CA PRO A 3 -30.92 7.13 -14.00
C PRO A 3 -29.69 7.99 -13.72
N ILE A 4 -28.62 7.83 -14.52
CA ILE A 4 -27.36 8.58 -14.36
C ILE A 4 -27.61 10.11 -14.35
N GLU A 5 -28.65 10.55 -15.06
CA GLU A 5 -29.10 11.94 -15.16
C GLU A 5 -29.64 12.53 -13.84
N THR A 6 -29.97 11.70 -12.84
CA THR A 6 -30.46 12.15 -11.52
C THR A 6 -29.35 12.32 -10.49
N ILE A 7 -28.09 12.01 -10.85
CA ILE A 7 -26.94 12.29 -10.00
C ILE A 7 -26.69 13.81 -10.07
N PRO A 8 -26.77 14.56 -8.95
CA PRO A 8 -26.50 16.00 -8.96
C PRO A 8 -25.13 16.26 -9.61
N GLN A 9 -24.96 17.38 -10.33
CA GLN A 9 -23.72 17.82 -11.01
C GLN A 9 -22.55 18.03 -10.03
N THR A 10 -22.17 16.96 -9.35
CA THR A 10 -21.13 16.92 -8.34
C THR A 10 -19.91 16.38 -9.04
N LYS A 11 -18.79 17.10 -8.93
CA LYS A 11 -17.54 16.69 -9.54
C LYS A 11 -17.01 15.46 -8.80
N ILE A 12 -17.25 14.26 -9.34
CA ILE A 12 -16.70 13.01 -8.82
C ILE A 12 -15.28 12.86 -9.35
N ILE A 13 -14.28 13.05 -8.47
CA ILE A 13 -12.86 12.91 -8.83
C ILE A 13 -12.30 11.70 -8.09
N SER A 14 -11.77 10.72 -8.83
CA SER A 14 -11.10 9.58 -8.22
C SER A 14 -9.74 9.97 -7.67
N LEU A 15 -9.28 9.26 -6.64
CA LEU A 15 -7.92 9.46 -6.12
C LEU A 15 -6.86 9.22 -7.21
N THR A 16 -7.07 8.26 -8.12
CA THR A 16 -6.18 8.03 -9.27
C THR A 16 -6.12 9.24 -10.21
N ARG A 17 -7.24 9.97 -10.38
CA ARG A 17 -7.23 11.21 -11.17
C ARG A 17 -6.44 12.30 -10.46
N ILE A 18 -6.60 12.43 -9.14
CA ILE A 18 -5.86 13.41 -8.32
C ILE A 18 -4.35 13.14 -8.39
N THR A 19 -3.91 11.89 -8.31
CA THR A 19 -2.48 11.53 -8.38
C THR A 19 -1.90 11.79 -9.76
N HIS A 20 -2.63 11.45 -10.83
CA HIS A 20 -2.19 11.79 -12.19
C HIS A 20 -2.11 13.30 -12.43
N ASP A 21 -3.08 14.07 -11.89
CA ASP A 21 -3.04 15.53 -11.97
C ASP A 21 -1.83 16.09 -11.19
N TYR A 22 -1.47 15.49 -10.04
CA TYR A 22 -0.27 15.84 -9.26
C TYR A 22 1.02 15.60 -10.06
N ASP A 23 1.18 14.42 -10.68
CA ASP A 23 2.37 14.12 -11.49
C ASP A 23 2.48 15.07 -12.69
N ARG A 24 1.34 15.40 -13.32
CA ARG A 24 1.29 16.38 -14.41
C ARG A 24 1.73 17.78 -13.95
N ILE A 25 1.25 18.24 -12.79
CA ILE A 25 1.57 19.57 -12.26
C ILE A 25 3.05 19.67 -11.88
N ASN A 26 3.62 18.60 -11.33
CA ASN A 26 5.04 18.54 -10.97
C ASN A 26 5.97 18.20 -12.15
N ALA A 27 5.42 18.07 -13.36
CA ALA A 27 6.15 17.69 -14.58
C ALA A 27 6.99 16.40 -14.42
N ASP A 28 6.57 15.47 -13.56
CA ASP A 28 7.27 14.20 -13.37
C ASP A 28 6.85 13.22 -14.47
N SER A 29 7.71 13.08 -15.48
CA SER A 29 7.48 12.20 -16.64
C SER A 29 7.56 10.72 -16.31
N SER A 30 8.00 10.34 -15.10
CA SER A 30 8.15 8.94 -14.69
C SER A 30 6.85 8.29 -14.25
N TYR A 31 5.87 9.08 -13.77
CA TYR A 31 4.61 8.63 -13.18
C TYR A 31 4.77 7.59 -12.04
N GLN A 32 5.97 7.48 -11.44
CA GLN A 32 6.27 6.49 -10.41
C GLN A 32 5.44 6.74 -9.13
N PHE A 33 5.14 8.01 -8.82
CA PHE A 33 4.30 8.32 -7.66
C PHE A 33 2.88 7.79 -7.87
N SER A 34 2.25 8.08 -9.00
CA SER A 34 0.92 7.56 -9.29
C SER A 34 0.85 6.04 -9.33
N GLN A 35 1.88 5.37 -9.86
CA GLN A 35 1.98 3.91 -9.85
C GLN A 35 2.05 3.35 -8.43
N LEU A 36 2.88 3.95 -7.57
CA LEU A 36 2.96 3.59 -6.15
C LEU A 36 1.63 3.80 -5.42
N ILE A 37 0.96 4.94 -5.63
CA ILE A 37 -0.35 5.19 -5.01
C ILE A 37 -1.40 4.20 -5.53
N ALA A 38 -1.38 3.82 -6.82
CA ALA A 38 -2.27 2.81 -7.37
C ALA A 38 -2.04 1.42 -6.74
N ALA A 39 -0.80 1.05 -6.46
CA ALA A 39 -0.46 -0.16 -5.71
C ALA A 39 -1.01 -0.10 -4.27
N LEU A 40 -0.84 1.01 -3.57
CA LEU A 40 -1.38 1.23 -2.22
C LEU A 40 -2.92 1.24 -2.18
N GLN A 41 -3.57 1.81 -3.19
CA GLN A 41 -5.04 1.72 -3.35
C GLN A 41 -5.48 0.27 -3.53
N THR A 42 -4.75 -0.52 -4.31
CA THR A 42 -5.02 -1.94 -4.53
C THR A 42 -4.85 -2.73 -3.24
N LEU A 43 -3.77 -2.47 -2.49
CA LEU A 43 -3.55 -3.04 -1.16
C LEU A 43 -4.71 -2.72 -0.21
N GLY A 44 -5.11 -1.45 -0.13
CA GLY A 44 -6.21 -1.01 0.73
C GLY A 44 -7.54 -1.67 0.39
N LYS A 45 -7.84 -1.85 -0.90
CA LYS A 45 -9.03 -2.59 -1.38
C LYS A 45 -8.95 -4.08 -1.04
N SER A 46 -7.78 -4.70 -1.19
CA SER A 46 -7.56 -6.12 -0.87
C SER A 46 -7.71 -6.40 0.62
N ILE A 47 -7.05 -5.62 1.48
CA ILE A 47 -7.20 -5.70 2.95
C ILE A 47 -8.67 -5.49 3.33
N SER A 48 -9.30 -4.49 2.74
CA SER A 48 -10.73 -4.19 2.92
C SER A 48 -11.64 -5.37 2.57
N ALA A 49 -11.35 -6.09 1.49
CA ALA A 49 -12.13 -7.25 1.06
C ALA A 49 -11.89 -8.45 1.99
N VAL A 50 -10.65 -8.67 2.41
CA VAL A 50 -10.25 -9.71 3.35
C VAL A 50 -10.94 -9.53 4.71
N LEU A 51 -10.80 -8.36 5.34
CA LEU A 51 -11.34 -8.10 6.68
C LEU A 51 -12.87 -8.11 6.73
N ARG A 52 -13.56 -7.68 5.65
CA ARG A 52 -15.03 -7.71 5.61
C ARG A 52 -15.61 -9.11 5.41
N LYS A 53 -14.80 -10.04 4.90
CA LYS A 53 -15.22 -11.41 4.56
C LYS A 53 -14.62 -12.47 5.48
N SER A 54 -13.69 -12.12 6.36
CA SER A 54 -13.12 -13.04 7.36
C SER A 54 -14.17 -13.62 8.32
N GLY A 55 -15.34 -12.97 8.46
CA GLY A 55 -16.47 -13.46 9.25
C GLY A 55 -17.52 -14.29 8.48
N ILE A 56 -17.35 -14.53 7.18
CA ILE A 56 -18.31 -15.28 6.35
C ILE A 56 -17.59 -16.54 5.83
N SER A 57 -18.24 -17.70 5.98
CA SER A 57 -17.64 -19.04 5.80
C SER A 57 -16.85 -19.21 4.49
N GLN A 58 -15.64 -19.75 4.59
CA GLN A 58 -14.76 -20.20 3.49
C GLN A 58 -14.42 -19.12 2.45
N SER A 59 -14.00 -17.93 2.92
CA SER A 59 -13.52 -16.90 2.01
C SER A 59 -12.09 -17.19 1.53
N HIS A 60 -11.98 -17.87 0.37
CA HIS A 60 -10.74 -17.98 -0.40
C HIS A 60 -10.39 -16.64 -1.06
N ILE A 61 -9.96 -15.67 -0.27
CA ILE A 61 -9.50 -14.37 -0.76
C ILE A 61 -7.97 -14.42 -0.75
N LEU A 62 -7.33 -13.99 -1.83
CA LEU A 62 -5.89 -14.16 -2.05
C LEU A 62 -5.44 -15.64 -2.18
N GLY A 63 -6.37 -16.56 -2.48
CA GLY A 63 -6.05 -17.98 -2.63
C GLY A 63 -5.79 -18.74 -1.32
N ALA A 64 -6.06 -18.13 -0.17
CA ALA A 64 -5.91 -18.75 1.15
C ALA A 64 -7.25 -18.81 1.90
N ASP A 65 -7.46 -19.86 2.70
CA ASP A 65 -8.57 -19.89 3.66
C ASP A 65 -8.24 -18.93 4.82
N ILE A 66 -8.89 -17.77 4.83
CA ILE A 66 -8.64 -16.71 5.81
C ILE A 66 -9.29 -17.05 7.16
N TYR A 67 -10.35 -17.87 7.16
CA TYR A 67 -11.12 -18.15 8.36
C TYR A 67 -10.33 -18.96 9.40
N GLN A 68 -9.41 -19.82 8.94
CA GLN A 68 -8.59 -20.66 9.81
C GLN A 68 -7.31 -19.97 10.30
N LYS A 69 -7.01 -18.76 9.82
CA LYS A 69 -5.78 -18.05 10.16
C LYS A 69 -5.89 -17.36 11.50
N THR A 70 -4.83 -17.49 12.30
CA THR A 70 -4.61 -16.68 13.49
C THR A 70 -4.40 -15.21 13.13
N PRO A 71 -4.60 -14.28 14.09
CA PRO A 71 -4.23 -12.86 13.97
C PRO A 71 -2.84 -12.61 13.35
N GLY A 72 -1.84 -13.35 13.82
CA GLY A 72 -0.47 -13.23 13.35
C GLY A 72 -0.31 -13.66 11.90
N GLU A 73 -0.85 -14.84 11.54
CA GLU A 73 -0.79 -15.35 10.17
C GLU A 73 -1.55 -14.47 9.17
N LEU A 74 -2.65 -13.85 9.59
CA LEU A 74 -3.36 -12.87 8.77
C LEU A 74 -2.51 -11.62 8.56
N THR A 75 -1.87 -11.13 9.62
CA THR A 75 -1.01 -9.95 9.56
C THR A 75 0.21 -10.19 8.66
N GLU A 76 0.82 -11.37 8.76
CA GLU A 76 1.92 -11.80 7.89
C GLU A 76 1.48 -11.92 6.42
N LEU A 77 0.33 -12.55 6.16
CA LEU A 77 -0.22 -12.67 4.81
C LEU A 77 -0.44 -11.29 4.17
N LEU A 78 -1.05 -10.36 4.89
CA LEU A 78 -1.31 -9.01 4.39
C LEU A 78 -0.02 -8.18 4.28
N GLY A 79 0.96 -8.42 5.15
CA GLY A 79 2.31 -7.86 5.04
C GLY A 79 3.01 -8.33 3.76
N ASN A 80 2.98 -9.62 3.46
CA ASN A 80 3.53 -10.18 2.23
C ASN A 80 2.83 -9.64 0.97
N LEU A 81 1.51 -9.49 1.03
CA LEU A 81 0.75 -8.83 -0.05
C LEU A 81 1.20 -7.37 -0.25
N ALA A 82 1.40 -6.63 0.85
CA ALA A 82 1.86 -5.25 0.79
C ALA A 82 3.22 -5.14 0.11
N VAL A 83 4.19 -5.95 0.55
CA VAL A 83 5.52 -6.02 -0.06
C VAL A 83 5.40 -6.31 -1.55
N LYS A 84 4.60 -7.31 -1.94
CA LYS A 84 4.48 -7.69 -3.35
C LYS A 84 3.87 -6.59 -4.23
N LEU A 85 2.82 -5.94 -3.76
CA LEU A 85 2.18 -4.84 -4.50
C LEU A 85 3.10 -3.61 -4.62
N ILE A 86 3.84 -3.29 -3.55
CA ILE A 86 4.77 -2.15 -3.53
C ILE A 86 6.00 -2.42 -4.39
N GLU A 87 6.54 -3.64 -4.36
CA GLU A 87 7.66 -4.09 -5.20
C GLU A 87 7.26 -4.02 -6.69
N THR A 88 6.11 -4.63 -7.04
CA THR A 88 5.62 -4.67 -8.43
C THR A 88 5.12 -3.33 -8.96
N SER A 89 5.10 -2.28 -8.14
CA SER A 89 4.83 -0.92 -8.60
C SER A 89 6.01 -0.29 -9.35
N ASN A 90 7.18 -0.94 -9.38
CA ASN A 90 8.42 -0.48 -10.04
C ASN A 90 8.79 0.97 -9.71
N SER A 91 8.43 1.40 -8.50
CA SER A 91 8.54 2.79 -8.05
C SER A 91 9.29 2.90 -6.73
N THR A 92 9.62 1.77 -6.09
CA THR A 92 10.25 1.73 -4.77
C THR A 92 11.60 1.04 -4.82
N CYS A 93 12.53 1.47 -3.98
CA CYS A 93 13.87 0.87 -3.84
C CYS A 93 14.03 0.10 -2.52
N LEU A 94 13.25 0.48 -1.50
CA LEU A 94 13.33 -0.07 -0.16
C LEU A 94 11.96 -0.05 0.49
N ILE A 95 11.62 -1.15 1.16
CA ILE A 95 10.37 -1.32 1.88
C ILE A 95 10.68 -1.69 3.35
N LEU A 96 10.10 -0.95 4.29
CA LEU A 96 10.10 -1.25 5.71
C LEU A 96 8.70 -1.70 6.14
N VAL A 97 8.62 -2.79 6.90
CA VAL A 97 7.35 -3.30 7.42
C VAL A 97 7.43 -3.36 8.95
N LYS A 98 6.46 -2.79 9.67
CA LYS A 98 6.47 -2.65 11.16
C LYS A 98 6.92 -3.91 11.91
N ASN A 99 6.53 -5.09 11.45
CA ASN A 99 6.78 -6.38 12.11
C ASN A 99 7.91 -7.21 11.46
N VAL A 100 8.66 -6.63 10.51
CA VAL A 100 9.78 -7.29 9.84
C VAL A 100 11.07 -6.57 10.25
N LYS A 101 12.02 -7.30 10.84
CA LYS A 101 13.29 -6.73 11.32
C LYS A 101 14.21 -6.34 10.17
N GLU A 102 14.16 -7.09 9.09
CA GLU A 102 15.02 -6.89 7.93
C GLU A 102 14.43 -5.86 6.98
N MET A 103 15.30 -5.04 6.41
CA MET A 103 14.93 -4.11 5.36
C MET A 103 14.76 -4.88 4.06
N ILE A 104 13.66 -4.64 3.35
CA ILE A 104 13.39 -5.31 2.09
C ILE A 104 13.94 -4.44 0.97
N MET A 105 15.11 -4.81 0.46
CA MET A 105 15.73 -4.17 -0.69
C MET A 105 15.04 -4.64 -1.97
N VAL A 106 14.55 -3.69 -2.78
CA VAL A 106 13.93 -4.01 -4.07
C VAL A 106 15.04 -4.32 -5.09
N PRO A 107 14.94 -5.40 -5.88
CA PRO A 107 15.92 -5.70 -6.93
C PRO A 107 16.09 -4.52 -7.90
N LYS A 108 17.31 -4.30 -8.41
CA LYS A 108 17.62 -3.16 -9.30
C LYS A 108 16.70 -3.07 -10.54
N GLU A 109 16.23 -4.21 -11.04
CA GLU A 109 15.31 -4.31 -12.17
C GLU A 109 13.91 -3.71 -11.90
N HIS A 110 13.48 -3.74 -10.64
CA HIS A 110 12.19 -3.22 -10.18
C HIS A 110 12.34 -1.97 -9.31
N SER A 111 13.57 -1.48 -9.12
CA SER A 111 13.86 -0.38 -8.21
C SER A 111 13.38 0.95 -8.78
N GLY A 112 12.71 1.74 -7.95
CA GLY A 112 12.34 3.12 -8.26
C GLY A 112 12.84 4.13 -7.22
N ARG A 113 12.29 5.34 -7.25
CA ARG A 113 12.80 6.50 -6.48
C ARG A 113 12.23 6.67 -5.07
N TYR A 114 11.36 5.77 -4.62
CA TYR A 114 10.68 5.91 -3.33
C TYR A 114 11.13 4.86 -2.31
N ILE A 115 11.15 5.26 -1.04
CA ILE A 115 11.27 4.39 0.12
C ILE A 115 9.90 4.36 0.80
N VAL A 116 9.42 3.18 1.15
CA VAL A 116 8.10 3.03 1.78
C VAL A 116 8.22 2.35 3.13
N ALA A 117 7.74 3.00 4.18
CA ALA A 117 7.50 2.36 5.46
C ALA A 117 6.00 2.06 5.60
N ILE A 118 5.64 0.84 5.97
CA ILE A 118 4.25 0.41 6.06
C ILE A 118 3.95 -0.39 7.34
N SER A 119 2.82 -0.08 7.96
CA SER A 119 2.22 -0.85 9.04
C SER A 119 0.89 -1.38 8.55
N VAL A 120 0.87 -2.66 8.21
CA VAL A 120 -0.35 -3.37 7.87
C VAL A 120 -1.04 -3.78 9.17
N LEU A 121 -2.25 -3.26 9.39
CA LEU A 121 -3.03 -3.42 10.62
C LEU A 121 -2.35 -2.77 11.83
N ASP A 122 -2.77 -1.55 12.18
CA ASP A 122 -2.17 -0.79 13.28
C ASP A 122 -2.32 -1.47 14.66
N LYS A 123 -3.39 -2.25 14.82
CA LYS A 123 -3.71 -3.01 16.03
C LYS A 123 -3.67 -4.50 15.73
N ASP A 124 -3.23 -5.28 16.71
CA ASP A 124 -3.36 -6.72 16.69
C ASP A 124 -4.84 -7.08 16.59
N LEU A 125 -5.23 -7.58 15.41
CA LEU A 125 -6.62 -7.91 15.10
C LEU A 125 -6.97 -9.25 15.73
N THR A 126 -8.01 -9.32 16.56
CA THR A 126 -8.68 -10.62 16.75
C THR A 126 -9.58 -10.88 15.54
N PRO A 127 -9.72 -12.12 15.05
CA PRO A 127 -10.45 -12.41 13.80
C PRO A 127 -11.93 -12.05 13.84
N HIS A 128 -12.45 -11.74 15.03
CA HIS A 128 -13.84 -11.39 15.33
C HIS A 128 -14.03 -9.94 15.81
N ALA A 129 -12.97 -9.14 15.89
CA ALA A 129 -13.10 -7.75 16.31
C ALA A 129 -13.69 -6.88 15.19
N THR A 130 -14.86 -6.28 15.45
CA THR A 130 -15.46 -5.19 14.66
C THR A 130 -14.74 -3.84 14.87
N THR A 131 -13.53 -3.87 15.43
CA THR A 131 -12.77 -2.66 15.78
C THR A 131 -12.22 -2.02 14.52
N CYS A 132 -12.38 -0.69 14.41
CA CYS A 132 -11.81 0.07 13.32
C CYS A 132 -10.29 -0.16 13.26
N THR A 133 -9.83 -0.71 12.14
CA THR A 133 -8.42 -0.99 11.87
C THR A 133 -8.04 -0.37 10.54
N GLY A 134 -6.81 0.14 10.45
CA GLY A 134 -6.28 0.79 9.27
C GLY A 134 -4.89 0.28 8.91
N THR A 135 -4.44 0.70 7.73
CA THR A 135 -3.05 0.57 7.27
C THR A 135 -2.43 1.95 7.29
N MET A 136 -1.24 2.08 7.87
CA MET A 136 -0.48 3.33 7.85
C MET A 136 0.74 3.14 6.96
N PHE A 137 1.10 4.18 6.21
CA PHE A 137 2.31 4.18 5.42
C PHE A 137 2.97 5.56 5.39
N SER A 138 4.26 5.59 5.12
CA SER A 138 5.06 6.78 4.86
C SER A 138 5.87 6.56 3.60
N ILE A 139 5.90 7.57 2.73
CA ILE A 139 6.63 7.54 1.47
C ILE A 139 7.70 8.62 1.55
N PHE A 140 8.95 8.23 1.33
CA PHE A 140 10.07 9.14 1.25
C PHE A 140 10.63 9.11 -0.17
N LYS A 141 10.93 10.28 -0.73
CA LYS A 141 11.63 10.36 -2.01
C LYS A 141 13.14 10.31 -1.75
N ARG A 142 13.87 9.52 -2.54
CA ARG A 142 15.33 9.50 -2.48
C ARG A 142 15.91 10.83 -2.93
N ALA A 143 17.04 11.21 -2.32
CA ALA A 143 17.81 12.38 -2.75
C ALA A 143 18.75 12.05 -3.93
N ASP A 144 19.29 10.83 -3.94
CA ASP A 144 20.14 10.31 -5.01
C ASP A 144 19.51 9.03 -5.58
N GLU A 145 19.23 9.02 -6.88
CA GLU A 145 18.66 7.87 -7.59
C GLU A 145 19.75 6.94 -8.18
N ILE A 146 21.03 7.34 -8.13
CA ILE A 146 22.15 6.67 -8.79
C ILE A 146 22.87 5.71 -7.84
N SER A 147 23.10 6.13 -6.59
CA SER A 147 23.78 5.31 -5.58
C SER A 147 22.87 4.24 -4.98
N ASP A 148 23.48 3.20 -4.39
CA ASP A 148 22.77 2.21 -3.59
C ASP A 148 22.14 2.87 -2.36
N VAL A 149 21.00 2.35 -1.88
CA VAL A 149 20.25 2.95 -0.78
C VAL A 149 21.10 2.95 0.50
N SER A 150 21.31 4.14 1.06
CA SER A 150 22.05 4.32 2.31
C SER A 150 21.13 4.32 3.54
N LEU A 151 21.67 3.95 4.70
CA LEU A 151 20.90 3.97 5.96
C LEU A 151 20.40 5.38 6.33
N ASP A 152 21.16 6.41 5.95
CA ASP A 152 20.82 7.81 6.22
C ASP A 152 19.60 8.28 5.42
N GLU A 153 19.37 7.73 4.22
CA GLU A 153 18.14 7.95 3.45
C GLU A 153 16.91 7.29 4.10
N ILE A 154 17.11 6.35 5.00
CA ILE A 154 16.02 5.65 5.69
C ILE A 154 15.64 6.41 6.96
N LEU A 155 16.61 6.97 7.68
CA LEU A 155 16.43 7.70 8.93
C LEU A 155 16.12 9.19 8.70
N GLN A 156 15.26 9.47 7.72
CA GLN A 156 14.85 10.84 7.40
C GLN A 156 13.84 11.39 8.42
N PRO A 157 13.92 12.69 8.77
CA PRO A 157 12.92 13.31 9.63
C PRO A 157 11.57 13.35 8.90
N GLY A 158 10.47 13.09 9.62
CA GLY A 158 9.12 13.02 9.01
C GLY A 158 8.56 14.34 8.46
N LYS A 159 9.30 15.45 8.52
CA LYS A 159 8.92 16.76 7.96
C LYS A 159 9.46 17.01 6.54
N LYS A 160 10.26 16.08 6.00
CA LYS A 160 10.98 16.28 4.73
C LYS A 160 10.09 16.10 3.51
#